data_AF-A0A8T4CK34-F1
#
_entry.id   AF-A0A8T4CK34-F1
#
_cell.length_a   1.000
_cell.length_b   1.000
_cell.length_c   1.000
_cell.angle_alpha   90.00
_cell.angle_beta   90.00
_cell.angle_gamma   90.00
#
_symmetry.space_group_name_H-M   'P 1'
#
loop_
_entity.id
_entity.type
_entity.pdbx_description
1 polymer ?
#
loop_
_entity_poly.entity_id
_entity_poly.type
_entity_poly.pdbx_seq_one_letter_code
_entity_poly.pdbx_strand_id
1 'polypeptide(L)'
;MDKDQERIQNFEMPRATIGMPVLWYPTGRREAKTSRVAYMIHCGGRTATLQVSNGRVDAVRHVDDPKLDLSQDQREQGAWDFTYDWKELQEFKQQVNARIAELEKEVERLAAKRPVGRPPKEEQIRDPLIVELAQGAVGG
;
A
#
# COMPACT_ATOMS: atom_id res chain seq x y z
N MET A 1 -5.94 30.42 -18.21
CA MET A 1 -6.06 30.13 -16.77
C MET A 1 -4.63 30.08 -16.24
N ASP A 2 -4.32 30.80 -15.18
CA ASP A 2 -2.95 30.83 -14.65
C ASP A 2 -2.59 29.44 -14.11
N LYS A 3 -1.42 28.89 -14.49
CA LYS A 3 -0.98 27.53 -14.09
C LYS A 3 -1.00 27.33 -12.57
N ASP A 4 -0.78 28.39 -11.81
CA ASP A 4 -0.84 28.34 -10.35
C ASP A 4 -2.27 28.22 -9.83
N GLN A 5 -3.26 28.84 -10.48
CA GLN A 5 -4.67 28.67 -10.11
C GLN A 5 -5.13 27.23 -10.31
N GLU A 6 -4.71 26.58 -11.40
CA GLU A 6 -5.02 25.18 -11.68
C GLU A 6 -4.40 24.24 -10.63
N ARG A 7 -3.11 24.44 -10.31
CA ARG A 7 -2.43 23.68 -9.24
C ARG A 7 -3.14 23.83 -7.89
N ILE A 8 -3.60 25.03 -7.56
CA ILE A 8 -4.31 25.29 -6.31
C ILE A 8 -5.65 24.57 -6.29
N GLN A 9 -6.44 24.65 -7.37
CA GLN A 9 -7.76 24.03 -7.46
C GLN A 9 -7.69 22.50 -7.38
N ASN A 10 -6.67 21.91 -8.01
CA ASN A 10 -6.51 20.45 -8.09
C ASN A 10 -5.77 19.84 -6.89
N PHE A 11 -5.21 20.65 -6.00
CA PHE A 11 -4.51 20.12 -4.83
C PHE A 11 -5.49 19.56 -3.80
N GLU A 12 -5.34 18.28 -3.51
CA GLU A 12 -6.02 17.58 -2.43
C GLU A 12 -5.09 17.44 -1.22
N MET A 13 -5.61 17.80 -0.04
CA MET A 13 -4.87 17.64 1.21
C MET A 13 -4.67 16.15 1.50
N PRO A 14 -3.43 15.69 1.74
CA PRO A 14 -3.18 14.31 2.12
C PRO A 14 -3.91 13.94 3.42
N ARG A 15 -4.48 12.74 3.45
CA ARG A 15 -5.19 12.24 4.64
C ARG A 15 -4.18 11.72 5.66
N ALA A 16 -4.23 12.28 6.87
CA ALA A 16 -3.45 11.85 8.02
C ALA A 16 -4.37 11.33 9.13
N THR A 17 -3.96 10.25 9.79
CA THR A 17 -4.68 9.70 10.94
C THR A 17 -4.41 10.56 12.18
N ILE A 18 -5.44 10.81 12.99
CA ILE A 18 -5.29 11.48 14.28
C ILE A 18 -4.33 10.67 15.18
N GLY A 19 -3.43 11.36 15.87
CA GLY A 19 -2.36 10.78 16.71
C GLY A 19 -1.11 10.36 15.94
N MET A 20 -1.12 10.40 14.61
CA MET A 20 0.04 10.02 13.79
C MET A 20 1.17 11.05 13.94
N PRO A 21 2.43 10.60 14.05
CA PRO A 21 3.58 11.50 14.02
C PRO A 21 3.77 12.08 12.60
N VAL A 22 4.08 13.37 12.54
CA VAL A 22 4.36 14.12 11.31
C VAL A 22 5.57 15.02 11.54
N LEU A 23 6.16 15.50 10.44
CA LEU A 23 7.15 16.57 10.47
C LEU A 23 6.43 17.91 10.33
N TRP A 24 6.72 18.84 11.23
CA TRP A 24 6.29 20.23 11.16
C TRP A 24 7.49 21.12 10.86
N TYR A 25 7.34 22.00 9.88
CA TYR A 25 8.32 22.98 9.43
C TYR A 25 7.82 24.39 9.79
N PRO A 26 8.38 25.02 10.84
CA PRO A 26 7.90 26.32 11.32
C PRO A 26 7.98 27.45 10.28
N THR A 27 8.89 27.34 9.30
CA THR A 27 9.08 28.33 8.23
C THR A 27 8.15 28.15 7.03
N GLY A 28 7.32 27.09 7.05
CA GLY A 28 6.47 26.73 5.91
C GLY A 28 7.22 26.11 4.75
N ARG A 29 8.52 25.82 4.90
CA ARG A 29 9.38 25.24 3.86
C ARG A 29 10.03 23.95 4.34
N ARG A 30 10.27 23.03 3.40
CA ARG A 30 10.92 21.74 3.69
C ARG A 30 12.41 21.94 4.02
N GLU A 31 12.68 22.31 5.26
CA GLU A 31 14.02 22.56 5.79
C GLU A 31 14.33 21.57 6.92
N ALA A 32 15.22 20.61 6.65
CA ALA A 32 15.52 19.53 7.59
C ALA A 32 16.10 20.01 8.94
N LYS A 33 16.77 21.17 8.97
CA LYS A 33 17.40 21.71 10.18
C LYS A 33 16.41 22.29 11.18
N THR A 34 15.23 22.70 10.71
CA THR A 34 14.22 23.40 11.53
C THR A 34 12.97 22.56 11.75
N SER A 35 12.91 21.37 11.15
CA SER A 35 11.78 20.46 11.31
C SER A 35 11.69 19.94 12.73
N ARG A 36 10.46 19.73 13.18
CA ARG A 36 10.14 19.17 14.49
C ARG A 36 9.13 18.06 14.34
N VAL A 37 9.19 17.07 15.21
CA VAL A 37 8.13 16.06 15.31
C VAL A 37 6.92 16.70 15.96
N ALA A 38 5.76 16.48 15.35
CA ALA A 38 4.46 16.87 15.86
C ALA A 38 3.48 15.71 15.72
N TYR A 39 2.35 15.77 16.41
CA TYR A 39 1.29 14.76 16.32
C TYR A 39 0.02 15.36 15.75
N MET A 40 -0.60 14.66 14.81
CA MET A 40 -1.83 15.11 14.16
C MET A 40 -2.98 15.14 15.18
N ILE A 41 -3.58 16.30 15.45
CA ILE A 41 -4.80 16.40 16.28
C ILE A 41 -6.05 16.35 15.40
N HIS A 42 -6.01 17.05 14.27
CA HIS A 42 -7.10 17.14 13.33
C HIS A 42 -6.56 17.37 11.92
N CYS A 43 -7.11 16.68 10.93
CA CYS A 43 -6.78 16.84 9.52
C CYS A 43 -8.08 16.95 8.74
N GLY A 44 -8.36 18.12 8.16
CA GLY A 44 -9.63 18.36 7.50
C GLY A 44 -9.62 19.58 6.58
N GLY A 45 -10.37 19.49 5.47
CA GLY A 45 -10.35 20.51 4.43
C GLY A 45 -8.95 20.63 3.84
N ARG A 46 -8.37 21.84 3.92
CA ARG A 46 -7.02 22.15 3.41
C ARG A 46 -6.04 22.60 4.49
N THR A 47 -6.30 22.20 5.73
CA THR A 47 -5.45 22.54 6.88
C THR A 47 -5.46 21.42 7.92
N ALA A 48 -4.50 21.46 8.82
CA ALA A 48 -4.37 20.55 9.94
C ALA A 48 -4.11 21.31 11.25
N THR A 49 -4.40 20.65 12.35
CA THR A 49 -4.00 21.07 13.70
C THR A 49 -3.02 20.06 14.24
N LEU A 50 -1.91 20.54 14.78
CA LEU A 50 -0.80 19.73 15.28
C LEU A 50 -0.55 19.98 16.76
N GLN A 51 -0.26 18.91 17.49
CA GLN A 51 0.36 18.96 18.81
C GLN A 51 1.88 18.99 18.64
N VAL A 52 2.52 20.05 19.11
CA VAL A 52 3.98 20.17 19.20
C VAL A 52 4.41 20.11 20.67
N SER A 53 5.70 19.95 20.92
CA SER A 53 6.23 19.83 22.30
C SER A 53 5.92 21.04 23.18
N ASN A 54 5.82 22.22 22.58
CA ASN A 54 5.61 23.50 23.28
C ASN A 54 4.18 24.06 23.13
N GLY A 55 3.23 23.26 22.64
CA GLY A 55 1.84 23.70 22.51
C GLY A 55 1.14 23.15 21.29
N ARG A 56 0.20 23.92 20.75
CA ARG A 56 -0.65 23.54 19.62
C ARG A 56 -0.45 24.55 18.50
N VAL A 57 -0.43 24.05 17.26
CA VAL A 57 -0.40 24.88 16.06
C VAL A 57 -1.64 24.55 15.24
N ASP A 58 -2.42 25.57 14.91
CA ASP A 58 -3.65 25.45 14.14
C ASP A 58 -3.46 25.90 12.69
N ALA A 59 -4.37 25.45 11.82
CA ALA A 59 -4.47 25.85 10.42
C ALA A 59 -3.20 25.62 9.56
N VAL A 60 -2.35 24.66 9.96
CA VAL A 60 -1.11 24.30 9.27
C VAL A 60 -1.42 23.63 7.92
N ARG A 61 -0.75 24.06 6.84
CA ARG A 61 -0.90 23.47 5.51
C ARG A 61 0.08 22.33 5.29
N HIS A 62 -0.20 21.46 4.32
CA HIS A 62 0.80 20.49 3.88
C HIS A 62 1.88 21.20 3.07
N VAL A 63 3.13 20.72 3.14
CA VAL A 63 4.28 21.34 2.48
C VAL A 63 4.14 21.42 0.96
N ASP A 64 3.36 20.51 0.38
CA ASP A 64 3.07 20.49 -1.07
C ASP A 64 1.86 21.37 -1.45
N ASP A 65 1.24 22.10 -0.51
CA ASP A 65 0.14 23.02 -0.80
C ASP A 65 0.69 24.24 -1.59
N PRO A 66 0.31 24.42 -2.87
CA PRO A 66 0.82 25.51 -3.70
C PRO A 66 0.44 26.90 -3.18
N LYS A 67 -0.53 27.02 -2.26
CA LYS A 67 -0.84 28.32 -1.67
C LYS A 67 0.27 28.86 -0.76
N LEU A 68 1.17 27.99 -0.26
CA LEU A 68 2.36 28.39 0.50
C LEU A 68 3.35 29.23 -0.32
N ASP A 69 3.29 29.13 -1.65
CA ASP A 69 4.13 29.92 -2.56
C ASP A 69 3.60 31.36 -2.73
N LEU A 70 2.31 31.59 -2.46
CA LEU A 70 1.60 32.82 -2.82
C LEU A 70 1.65 33.90 -1.73
N SER A 71 1.80 33.51 -0.46
CA SER A 71 1.67 34.44 0.66
C SER A 71 2.58 34.04 1.82
N GLN A 72 3.26 35.04 2.39
CA GLN A 72 4.06 34.87 3.58
C GLN A 72 3.19 34.53 4.79
N ASP A 73 2.03 35.16 4.94
CA ASP A 73 1.06 34.90 6.01
C ASP A 73 0.68 33.42 6.10
N GLN A 74 0.59 32.74 4.95
CA GLN A 74 0.29 31.31 4.91
C GLN A 74 1.45 30.42 5.40
N ARG A 75 2.68 30.92 5.36
CA ARG A 75 3.87 30.25 5.87
C ARG A 75 4.10 30.49 7.35
N GLU A 76 3.49 31.52 7.95
CA GLU A 76 3.70 31.90 9.35
C GLU A 76 3.26 30.80 10.33
N GLN A 77 2.26 30.00 9.96
CA GLN A 77 1.81 28.84 10.75
C GLN A 77 2.65 27.58 10.50
N GLY A 78 3.59 27.66 9.56
CA GLY A 78 4.41 26.56 9.11
C GLY A 78 3.68 25.62 8.14
N ALA A 79 4.35 24.52 7.83
CA ALA A 79 3.84 23.47 6.96
C ALA A 79 4.10 22.10 7.58
N TRP A 80 3.31 21.09 7.23
CA TRP A 80 3.49 19.73 7.70
C TRP A 80 3.74 18.75 6.55
N ASP A 81 4.38 17.64 6.87
CA ASP A 81 4.63 16.53 5.96
C ASP A 81 4.65 15.21 6.73
N PHE A 82 4.49 14.09 6.04
CA PHE A 82 4.74 12.79 6.62
C PHE A 82 6.22 12.61 6.97
N THR A 83 6.48 11.84 8.03
CA THR A 83 7.83 11.37 8.36
C THR A 83 8.41 10.52 7.23
N TYR A 84 9.74 10.46 7.14
CA TYR A 84 10.44 9.60 6.16
C TYR A 84 10.01 8.13 6.27
N ASP A 85 10.00 7.57 7.48
CA ASP A 85 9.61 6.18 7.73
C ASP A 85 8.20 5.85 7.22
N TRP A 86 7.26 6.80 7.36
CA TRP A 86 5.91 6.62 6.86
C TRP A 86 5.89 6.51 5.34
N LYS A 87 6.69 7.34 4.64
CA LYS A 87 6.77 7.34 3.17
C LYS A 87 7.41 6.06 2.66
N GLU A 88 8.52 5.65 3.28
CA GLU A 88 9.17 4.38 2.97
C GLU A 88 8.20 3.20 3.15
N LEU A 89 7.42 3.21 4.24
CA LEU A 89 6.40 2.19 4.47
C LEU A 89 5.30 2.18 3.40
N GLN A 90 4.85 3.35 2.93
CA GLN A 90 3.85 3.41 1.86
C GLN A 90 4.41 2.89 0.53
N GLU A 91 5.63 3.28 0.17
CA GLU A 91 6.32 2.78 -1.02
C GLU A 91 6.48 1.27 -0.96
N PHE A 92 6.93 0.74 0.18
CA PHE A 92 7.05 -0.69 0.39
C PHE A 92 5.69 -1.41 0.25
N LYS A 93 4.63 -0.87 0.86
CA LYS A 93 3.27 -1.43 0.72
C LYS A 93 2.81 -1.47 -0.73
N GLN A 94 3.08 -0.41 -1.49
CA GLN A 94 2.73 -0.36 -2.92
C GLN A 94 3.49 -1.41 -3.73
N GLN A 95 4.79 -1.57 -3.48
CA GLN A 95 5.61 -2.60 -4.13
C GLN A 95 5.10 -4.02 -3.82
N VAL A 96 4.76 -4.30 -2.56
CA VAL A 96 4.20 -5.58 -2.14
C VAL A 96 2.85 -5.84 -2.84
N ASN A 97 1.95 -4.86 -2.84
CA ASN A 97 0.63 -5.00 -3.47
C ASN A 97 0.74 -5.20 -4.98
N ALA A 98 1.66 -4.49 -5.66
CA ALA A 98 1.90 -4.67 -7.08
C ALA A 98 2.39 -6.10 -7.39
N ARG A 99 3.29 -6.62 -6.56
CA ARG A 99 3.79 -7.99 -6.70
C ARG A 99 2.72 -9.04 -6.41
N ILE A 100 1.85 -8.81 -5.43
CA ILE A 100 0.70 -9.69 -5.16
C ILE A 100 -0.21 -9.73 -6.39
N ALA A 101 -0.57 -8.57 -6.95
CA ALA A 101 -1.42 -8.49 -8.13
C ALA A 101 -0.81 -9.20 -9.35
N GLU A 102 0.52 -9.15 -9.52
CA GLU A 102 1.22 -9.90 -10.56
C GLU A 102 1.15 -11.42 -10.32
N LEU A 103 1.41 -11.87 -9.09
CA LEU A 103 1.32 -13.28 -8.72
C LEU A 103 -0.10 -13.83 -8.86
N GLU A 104 -1.13 -13.05 -8.50
CA GLU A 104 -2.54 -13.42 -8.66
C GLU A 104 -2.88 -13.64 -10.14
N LYS A 105 -2.43 -12.75 -11.03
CA LYS A 105 -2.57 -12.92 -12.48
C LYS A 105 -1.86 -14.16 -13.00
N GLU A 106 -0.67 -14.45 -12.46
CA GLU A 106 0.09 -15.63 -12.85
C GLU A 106 -0.62 -16.93 -12.43
N VAL A 107 -1.14 -16.96 -11.20
CA VAL A 107 -1.91 -18.09 -10.69
C VAL A 107 -3.16 -18.32 -11.54
N GLU A 108 -3.89 -17.26 -11.88
CA GLU A 108 -5.06 -17.35 -12.77
C GLU A 108 -4.68 -17.93 -14.14
N ARG A 109 -3.58 -17.45 -14.72
CA ARG A 109 -3.05 -17.96 -15.99
C ARG A 109 -2.68 -19.44 -15.92
N LEU A 110 -2.05 -19.88 -14.83
CA LEU A 110 -1.67 -21.28 -14.63
C LEU A 110 -2.89 -22.17 -14.36
N ALA A 111 -3.86 -21.67 -13.60
CA ALA A 111 -5.13 -22.35 -13.38
C ALA A 111 -5.90 -22.55 -14.70
N ALA A 112 -5.93 -21.54 -15.58
CA ALA A 112 -6.53 -21.64 -16.90
C ALA A 112 -5.80 -22.63 -17.83
N LYS A 113 -4.49 -22.86 -17.61
CA LYS A 113 -3.68 -23.81 -18.38
C LYS A 113 -3.72 -25.24 -17.84
N ARG A 114 -4.31 -25.50 -16.67
CA ARG A 114 -4.49 -26.86 -16.16
C ARG A 114 -5.59 -27.55 -16.98
N PRO A 115 -5.30 -28.61 -17.76
CA PRO A 115 -6.35 -29.35 -18.44
C PRO A 115 -7.24 -30.02 -17.40
N VAL A 116 -8.54 -29.74 -17.48
CA VAL A 116 -9.58 -30.44 -16.73
C VAL A 116 -9.56 -31.91 -17.15
N GLY A 117 -9.14 -32.79 -16.23
CA GLY A 117 -9.42 -34.23 -16.27
C GLY A 117 -8.75 -35.03 -17.39
N ARG A 118 -7.57 -35.60 -17.10
CA ARG A 118 -7.32 -36.99 -17.52
C ARG A 118 -7.55 -37.84 -16.26
N PRO A 119 -8.55 -38.75 -16.22
CA PRO A 119 -8.67 -39.68 -15.12
C PRO A 119 -7.38 -40.51 -15.03
N PRO A 120 -7.01 -41.00 -13.83
CA PRO A 120 -5.85 -41.87 -13.70
C PRO A 120 -6.03 -43.02 -14.70
N LYS A 121 -5.03 -43.27 -15.55
CA LYS A 121 -4.99 -44.54 -16.27
C LYS A 121 -4.91 -45.60 -15.19
N GLU A 122 -5.94 -46.44 -15.07
CA GLU A 122 -5.82 -47.72 -14.40
C GLU A 122 -4.60 -48.41 -15.00
N GLU A 123 -3.49 -48.40 -14.27
CA GLU A 123 -2.41 -49.33 -14.48
C GLU A 123 -3.03 -50.71 -14.26
N GLN A 124 -3.41 -51.37 -15.35
CA GLN A 124 -3.62 -52.80 -15.33
C GLN A 124 -2.31 -53.41 -14.86
N ILE A 125 -2.22 -53.66 -13.56
CA ILE A 125 -1.24 -54.57 -12.98
C ILE A 125 -1.54 -55.92 -13.62
N ARG A 126 -0.87 -56.19 -14.73
CA ARG A 126 -0.77 -57.53 -15.27
C ARG A 126 0.18 -58.28 -14.34
N ASP A 127 -0.38 -58.92 -13.31
CA ASP A 127 0.34 -59.99 -12.62
C ASP A 127 0.45 -61.17 -13.58
N PRO A 128 1.65 -61.57 -14.03
CA PRO A 128 1.83 -62.76 -14.82
C PRO A 128 2.16 -63.91 -13.88
N LEU A 129 1.28 -64.29 -12.95
CA LEU A 129 1.56 -65.38 -12.00
C LEU A 129 0.31 -65.95 -11.32
N ILE A 130 -0.72 -66.32 -12.08
CA ILE A 130 -1.58 -67.46 -11.70
C ILE A 130 -1.75 -68.34 -12.95
N VAL A 131 -0.67 -69.08 -13.24
CA VAL A 131 -0.71 -70.28 -14.06
C VAL A 131 -1.09 -71.42 -13.12
N GLU A 132 -2.04 -72.25 -13.58
CA GLU A 132 -2.42 -73.55 -13.03
C GLU A 132 -3.14 -73.55 -11.67
N LEU A 133 -4.42 -73.95 -11.70
CA LEU A 133 -5.01 -75.02 -10.88
C LEU A 133 -6.52 -75.12 -11.17
N ALA A 134 -6.86 -75.49 -12.41
CA ALA A 134 -8.22 -75.86 -12.79
C ALA A 134 -8.22 -77.10 -13.71
N GLN A 135 -7.40 -78.10 -13.37
CA GLN A 135 -7.55 -79.47 -13.89
C GLN A 135 -7.13 -80.46 -12.79
N GLY A 136 -8.11 -81.13 -12.18
CA GLY A 136 -7.86 -82.29 -11.32
C GLY A 136 -8.88 -82.46 -10.18
N ALA A 137 -9.54 -83.62 -10.16
CA ALA A 137 -10.55 -84.12 -9.21
C ALA A 137 -11.96 -83.51 -9.40
N VAL A 138 -13.01 -84.27 -9.70
CA VAL A 138 -13.39 -85.56 -9.11
C VAL A 138 -14.03 -86.49 -10.16
N GLY A 139 -13.38 -87.63 -10.39
CA GLY A 139 -14.05 -88.88 -10.71
C GLY A 139 -13.90 -89.80 -9.51
N GLY A 140 -15.02 -90.36 -9.05
CA GLY A 140 -15.12 -91.24 -7.88
C GLY A 140 -16.57 -91.37 -7.46
#